data_AF-A0A9W8GR51-F1
#
_entry.id   AF-A0A9W8GR51-F1
#
_cell.length_a   1.000
_cell.length_b   1.000
_cell.length_c   1.000
_cell.angle_alpha   90.00
_cell.angle_beta   90.00
_cell.angle_gamma   90.00
#
_symmetry.space_group_name_H-M   'P 1'
#
loop_
_entity.id
_entity.type
_entity.pdbx_description
1 polymer ?
#
loop_
_entity_poly.entity_id
_entity_poly.type
_entity_poly.pdbx_seq_one_letter_code
_entity_poly.pdbx_strand_id
1 'polypeptide(L)'
;MAQYHEAHAEETKSRHGVAIARYSLADQQAREAAKLVGQFSETFFSTSNLVEDLCPESTQGLQDLIDSLAANISEELRKANHDNDVIYNDPVPNTSTLPQLEAASVVSNFDINKFYASEERSNVVGSELFSRLIPMAVHESSSMYSEEKAKMLRAEEDKVNLADGELHDALSFMKIPGSLRRFERSPSNAGLGSILSNFADPSKEVREAVYSVQSVERTGPLAEMRAQVEGQRSRVNDELAELSRMLDEEQNASERVLSEHASDPLFASYQPSSRAASFYRDQIVDNQKKLDDAAGLDSSILNDYQTVVAAWLPTLQRGNE
;
A
#
# COMPACT_ATOMS: atom_id res chain seq x y z
N MET A 1 -40.09 38.81 4.72
CA MET A 1 -41.00 37.64 4.77
C MET A 1 -41.53 37.36 6.17
N ALA A 2 -40.70 37.05 7.18
CA ALA A 2 -41.19 36.74 8.53
C ALA A 2 -42.07 37.87 9.13
N GLN A 3 -41.61 39.12 9.04
CA GLN A 3 -42.37 40.30 9.49
C GLN A 3 -43.69 40.51 8.72
N TYR A 4 -43.72 40.15 7.43
CA TYR A 4 -44.91 40.28 6.58
C TYR A 4 -46.00 39.27 6.97
N HIS A 5 -45.64 37.99 7.17
CA HIS A 5 -46.62 36.97 7.61
C HIS A 5 -47.13 37.23 9.02
N GLU A 6 -46.26 37.73 9.88
CA GLU A 6 -46.62 38.08 11.24
C GLU A 6 -47.48 39.36 11.31
N ALA A 7 -47.31 40.32 10.37
CA ALA A 7 -48.22 41.46 10.22
C ALA A 7 -49.64 41.01 9.82
N HIS A 8 -49.75 40.11 8.85
CA HIS A 8 -51.02 39.46 8.49
C HIS A 8 -51.65 38.74 9.69
N ALA A 9 -50.85 38.05 10.51
CA ALA A 9 -51.36 37.39 11.72
C ALA A 9 -51.92 38.39 12.74
N GLU A 10 -51.28 39.54 12.97
CA GLU A 10 -51.80 40.56 13.89
C GLU A 10 -53.04 41.30 13.34
N GLU A 11 -53.14 41.44 12.02
CA GLU A 11 -54.34 41.96 11.35
C GLU A 11 -55.55 41.06 11.60
N THR A 12 -55.38 39.73 11.53
CA THR A 12 -56.45 38.78 11.90
C THR A 12 -56.83 38.82 13.38
N LYS A 13 -55.93 39.31 14.25
CA LYS A 13 -56.17 39.51 15.69
C LYS A 13 -56.74 40.90 16.02
N SER A 14 -57.11 41.69 15.01
CA SER A 14 -57.65 43.06 15.12
C SER A 14 -56.70 44.07 15.79
N ARG A 15 -55.38 43.85 15.67
CA ARG A 15 -54.34 44.77 16.16
C ARG A 15 -53.71 45.53 14.99
N HIS A 16 -54.48 46.45 14.43
CA HIS A 16 -54.16 47.13 13.17
C HIS A 16 -52.94 48.06 13.29
N GLY A 17 -52.74 48.72 14.44
CA GLY A 17 -51.58 49.58 14.69
C GLY A 17 -50.27 48.78 14.71
N VAL A 18 -50.26 47.61 15.38
CA VAL A 18 -49.11 46.71 15.42
C VAL A 18 -48.83 46.10 14.04
N ALA A 19 -49.88 45.75 13.30
CA ALA A 19 -49.76 45.24 11.92
C ALA A 19 -49.10 46.28 11.00
N ILE A 20 -49.50 47.56 11.07
CA ILE A 20 -48.89 48.66 10.31
C ILE A 20 -47.41 48.83 10.66
N ALA A 21 -47.06 48.80 11.95
CA ALA A 21 -45.66 48.90 12.38
C ALA A 21 -44.81 47.74 11.83
N ARG A 22 -45.36 46.51 11.78
CA ARG A 22 -44.70 45.34 11.19
C ARG A 22 -44.62 45.39 9.67
N TYR A 23 -45.66 45.87 8.98
CA TYR A 23 -45.62 46.14 7.54
C TYR A 23 -44.57 47.20 7.19
N SER A 24 -44.44 48.26 8.00
CA SER A 24 -43.46 49.32 7.81
C SER A 24 -42.03 48.79 7.94
N LEU A 25 -41.78 47.95 8.94
CA LEU A 25 -40.50 47.27 9.09
C LEU A 25 -40.22 46.31 7.93
N ALA A 26 -41.24 45.59 7.45
CA ALA A 26 -41.11 44.69 6.30
C ALA A 26 -40.81 45.44 4.99
N ASP A 27 -41.45 46.61 4.76
CA ASP A 27 -41.20 47.47 3.59
C ASP A 27 -39.77 48.03 3.61
N GLN A 28 -39.29 48.49 4.77
CA GLN A 28 -37.91 48.95 4.94
C GLN A 28 -36.92 47.84 4.59
N GLN A 29 -37.11 46.64 5.13
CA GLN A 29 -36.24 45.48 4.87
C GLN A 29 -36.31 45.02 3.40
N ALA A 30 -37.49 45.08 2.77
CA ALA A 30 -37.65 44.71 1.36
C ALA A 30 -36.96 45.69 0.42
N ARG A 31 -37.04 47.00 0.68
CA ARG A 31 -36.33 48.04 -0.09
C ARG A 31 -34.81 47.93 0.07
N GLU A 32 -34.35 47.63 1.28
CA GLU A 32 -32.93 47.40 1.54
C GLU A 32 -32.45 46.14 0.81
N ALA A 33 -33.21 45.06 0.83
CA ALA A 33 -32.90 43.85 0.08
C ALA A 33 -32.85 44.10 -1.44
N ALA A 34 -33.80 44.84 -2.01
CA ALA A 34 -33.80 45.22 -3.43
C ALA A 34 -32.53 45.98 -3.82
N LYS A 35 -32.06 46.89 -2.94
CA LYS A 35 -30.80 47.63 -3.15
C LYS A 35 -29.58 46.71 -3.07
N LEU A 36 -29.53 45.80 -2.09
CA LEU A 36 -28.42 44.86 -1.92
C LEU A 36 -28.32 43.88 -3.10
N VAL A 37 -29.44 43.46 -3.66
CA VAL A 37 -29.45 42.60 -4.85
C VAL A 37 -29.01 43.35 -6.10
N GLY A 38 -29.41 44.61 -6.29
CA GLY A 38 -28.87 45.43 -7.37
C GLY A 38 -27.33 45.53 -7.31
N GLN A 39 -26.79 45.77 -6.11
CA GLN A 39 -25.33 45.80 -5.87
C GLN A 39 -24.66 44.43 -6.09
N PHE A 40 -25.33 43.35 -5.69
CA PHE A 40 -24.86 41.98 -5.93
C PHE A 40 -24.81 41.68 -7.43
N SER A 41 -25.84 42.05 -8.19
CA SER A 41 -25.89 41.85 -9.64
C SER A 41 -24.75 42.55 -10.38
N GLU A 42 -24.40 43.77 -9.96
CA GLU A 42 -23.28 44.52 -10.54
C GLU A 42 -21.91 43.89 -10.21
N THR A 43 -21.76 43.35 -9.00
CA THR A 43 -20.46 42.86 -8.50
C THR A 43 -20.20 41.40 -8.89
N PHE A 44 -21.23 40.56 -8.93
CA PHE A 44 -21.11 39.11 -9.07
C PHE A 44 -20.55 38.67 -10.43
N PHE A 45 -20.95 39.34 -11.53
CA PHE A 45 -20.45 39.03 -12.87
C PHE A 45 -19.17 39.79 -13.24
N SER A 46 -18.71 40.72 -12.39
CA SER A 46 -17.44 41.42 -12.59
C SER A 46 -16.23 40.51 -12.33
N THR A 47 -16.41 39.40 -11.60
CA THR A 47 -15.36 38.39 -11.36
C THR A 47 -15.51 37.20 -12.32
N SER A 48 -14.83 37.26 -13.48
CA SER A 48 -14.95 36.27 -14.57
C SER A 48 -14.49 34.83 -14.27
N ASN A 49 -13.98 34.53 -13.08
CA ASN A 49 -13.37 33.21 -12.78
C ASN A 49 -14.33 32.19 -12.12
N LEU A 50 -15.61 32.54 -11.88
CA LEU A 50 -16.56 31.68 -11.14
C LEU A 50 -17.89 31.43 -11.87
N VAL A 51 -18.03 31.84 -13.13
CA VAL A 51 -19.34 32.01 -13.80
C VAL A 51 -19.46 31.24 -15.12
N GLU A 52 -18.71 30.15 -15.30
CA GLU A 52 -18.76 29.39 -16.58
C GLU A 52 -20.13 28.70 -16.80
N ASP A 53 -20.85 28.37 -15.72
CA ASP A 53 -22.15 27.65 -15.76
C ASP A 53 -23.35 28.46 -15.21
N LEU A 54 -23.16 29.70 -14.73
CA LEU A 54 -24.27 30.51 -14.19
C LEU A 54 -24.78 31.53 -15.21
N CYS A 55 -26.02 31.35 -15.66
CA CYS A 55 -26.67 32.31 -16.56
C CYS A 55 -26.94 33.66 -15.86
N PRO A 56 -26.61 34.81 -16.50
CA PRO A 56 -26.88 36.15 -15.96
C PRO A 56 -28.36 36.42 -15.73
N GLU A 57 -29.25 35.75 -16.47
CA GLU A 57 -30.70 35.79 -16.29
C GLU A 57 -31.16 35.38 -14.88
N SER A 58 -30.38 34.56 -14.17
CA SER A 58 -30.71 34.10 -12.81
C SER A 58 -30.72 35.26 -11.80
N THR A 59 -29.84 36.25 -12.00
CA THR A 59 -29.79 37.44 -11.13
C THR A 59 -30.88 38.45 -11.45
N GLN A 60 -31.24 38.57 -12.74
CA GLN A 60 -32.40 39.37 -13.15
C GLN A 60 -33.69 38.79 -12.56
N GLY A 61 -33.87 37.46 -12.63
CA GLY A 61 -35.03 36.82 -12.01
C GLY A 61 -35.10 37.02 -10.49
N LEU A 62 -33.96 37.06 -9.81
CA LEU A 62 -33.90 37.33 -8.37
C LEU A 62 -34.23 38.80 -8.05
N GLN A 63 -33.79 39.75 -8.87
CA GLN A 63 -34.15 41.16 -8.77
C GLN A 63 -35.66 41.36 -8.97
N ASP A 64 -36.24 40.77 -10.03
CA ASP A 64 -37.67 40.86 -10.33
C ASP A 64 -38.54 40.27 -9.20
N LEU A 65 -38.11 39.15 -8.60
CA LEU A 65 -38.80 38.55 -7.45
C LEU A 65 -38.79 39.46 -6.22
N ILE A 66 -37.67 40.13 -5.94
CA ILE A 66 -37.57 41.01 -4.77
C ILE A 66 -38.32 42.32 -5.00
N ASP A 67 -38.28 42.86 -6.21
CA ASP A 67 -39.04 44.07 -6.57
C ASP A 67 -40.55 43.81 -6.53
N SER A 68 -41.00 42.66 -7.02
CA SER A 68 -42.41 42.26 -6.88
C SER A 68 -42.81 42.06 -5.42
N LEU A 69 -41.95 41.48 -4.58
CA LEU A 69 -42.19 41.35 -3.15
C LEU A 69 -42.28 42.73 -2.45
N ALA A 70 -41.36 43.65 -2.77
CA ALA A 70 -41.35 45.00 -2.22
C ALA A 70 -42.61 45.79 -2.65
N ALA A 71 -43.03 45.65 -3.91
CA ALA A 71 -44.25 46.25 -4.41
C ALA A 71 -45.50 45.73 -3.67
N ASN A 72 -45.60 44.41 -3.48
CA ASN A 72 -46.70 43.79 -2.75
C ASN A 72 -46.77 44.26 -1.29
N ILE A 73 -45.64 44.29 -0.58
CA ILE A 73 -45.58 44.76 0.82
C ILE A 73 -45.97 46.25 0.90
N SER A 74 -45.49 47.07 -0.04
CA SER A 74 -45.80 48.50 -0.09
C SER A 74 -47.29 48.74 -0.38
N GLU A 75 -47.93 47.91 -1.21
CA GLU A 75 -49.35 48.00 -1.50
C GLU A 75 -50.20 47.64 -0.26
N GLU A 76 -49.87 46.54 0.41
CA GLU A 76 -50.55 46.11 1.64
C GLU A 76 -50.36 47.12 2.78
N LEU A 77 -49.18 47.70 2.92
CA LEU A 77 -48.94 48.80 3.86
C LEU A 77 -49.84 50.01 3.57
N ARG A 78 -50.02 50.36 2.30
CA ARG A 78 -50.88 51.49 1.91
C ARG A 78 -52.35 51.22 2.23
N LYS A 79 -52.82 49.98 2.00
CA LYS A 79 -54.17 49.54 2.36
C LYS A 79 -54.38 49.59 3.87
N ALA A 80 -53.47 48.97 4.64
CA ALA A 80 -53.55 48.93 6.10
C ALA A 80 -53.55 50.33 6.72
N ASN A 81 -52.72 51.26 6.23
CA ASN A 81 -52.76 52.66 6.68
C ASN A 81 -54.08 53.36 6.35
N HIS A 82 -54.60 53.17 5.13
CA HIS A 82 -55.87 53.76 4.73
C HIS A 82 -57.03 53.27 5.60
N ASP A 83 -57.10 51.96 5.86
CA ASP A 83 -58.16 51.39 6.68
C ASP A 83 -58.03 51.80 8.15
N ASN A 84 -56.80 51.95 8.66
CA ASN A 84 -56.58 52.44 10.02
C ASN A 84 -56.95 53.92 10.15
N ASP A 85 -56.65 54.77 9.17
CA ASP A 85 -57.02 56.18 9.20
C ASP A 85 -58.53 56.41 9.02
N VAL A 86 -59.22 55.53 8.30
CA VAL A 86 -60.66 55.67 7.99
C VAL A 86 -61.56 54.92 8.98
N ILE A 87 -61.14 53.76 9.48
CA ILE A 87 -62.00 52.83 10.21
C ILE A 87 -61.51 52.62 11.65
N TYR A 88 -60.27 52.20 11.85
CA TYR A 88 -59.84 51.62 13.14
C TYR A 88 -59.24 52.62 14.13
N ASN A 89 -58.51 53.63 13.65
CA ASN A 89 -57.79 54.64 14.43
C ASN A 89 -56.92 54.05 15.56
N ASP A 90 -56.30 52.90 15.32
CA ASP A 90 -55.44 52.23 16.31
C ASP A 90 -54.06 52.91 16.34
N PRO A 91 -53.52 53.29 17.52
CA PRO A 91 -52.19 53.90 17.61
C PRO A 91 -51.09 52.98 17.09
N VAL A 92 -50.29 53.51 16.17
CA VAL A 92 -49.14 52.79 15.58
C VAL A 92 -47.94 52.84 16.55
N PRO A 93 -47.47 51.71 17.08
CA PRO A 93 -46.30 51.67 17.94
C PRO A 93 -45.00 51.86 17.14
N ASN A 94 -43.92 52.24 17.83
CA ASN A 94 -42.61 52.38 17.20
C ASN A 94 -42.04 51.00 16.80
N THR A 95 -41.40 50.91 15.64
CA THR A 95 -40.82 49.66 15.11
C THR A 95 -39.78 49.04 16.03
N SER A 96 -39.07 49.84 16.83
CA SER A 96 -38.09 49.38 17.84
C SER A 96 -38.72 48.75 19.09
N THR A 97 -40.01 48.93 19.31
CA THR A 97 -40.73 48.39 20.49
C THR A 97 -41.47 47.08 20.20
N LEU A 98 -41.37 46.58 18.96
CA LEU A 98 -42.02 45.35 18.54
C LEU A 98 -41.34 44.11 19.15
N PRO A 99 -42.11 43.11 19.63
CA PRO A 99 -41.55 41.85 20.11
C PRO A 99 -40.77 41.12 19.00
N GLN A 100 -39.64 40.54 19.38
CA GLN A 100 -38.83 39.69 18.49
C GLN A 100 -39.61 38.42 18.10
N LEU A 101 -39.48 37.99 16.85
CA LEU A 101 -40.12 36.77 16.35
C LEU A 101 -39.38 35.53 16.84
N GLU A 102 -40.13 34.50 17.23
CA GLU A 102 -39.57 33.19 17.60
C GLU A 102 -39.12 32.44 16.34
N ALA A 103 -37.86 31.99 16.32
CA ALA A 103 -37.31 31.21 15.24
C ALA A 103 -37.51 29.70 15.50
N ALA A 104 -38.25 29.02 14.63
CA ALA A 104 -38.36 27.57 14.64
C ALA A 104 -37.31 26.96 13.69
N SER A 105 -36.35 26.19 14.23
CA SER A 105 -35.43 25.41 13.41
C SER A 105 -36.08 24.09 13.01
N VAL A 106 -36.35 23.92 11.71
CA VAL A 106 -36.96 22.69 11.15
C VAL A 106 -35.90 21.70 10.64
N VAL A 107 -34.64 22.14 10.51
CA VAL A 107 -33.55 21.33 9.94
C VAL A 107 -32.60 20.89 11.06
N SER A 108 -32.42 19.58 11.18
CA SER A 108 -31.38 18.97 12.02
C SER A 108 -30.13 18.68 11.21
N ASN A 109 -28.96 19.04 11.72
CA ASN A 109 -27.69 18.63 11.13
C ASN A 109 -27.58 17.10 11.14
N PHE A 110 -27.14 16.52 10.02
CA PHE A 110 -27.00 15.08 9.86
C PHE A 110 -25.54 14.69 9.61
N ASP A 111 -25.11 13.59 10.24
CA ASP A 111 -23.75 13.08 10.11
C ASP A 111 -23.64 12.18 8.89
N ILE A 112 -22.82 12.63 7.95
CA ILE A 112 -22.51 11.95 6.68
C ILE A 112 -22.03 10.51 6.94
N ASN A 113 -21.30 10.26 8.04
CA ASN A 113 -20.80 8.92 8.36
C ASN A 113 -21.93 7.94 8.70
N LYS A 114 -23.03 8.41 9.31
CA LYS A 114 -24.18 7.57 9.68
C LYS A 114 -25.03 7.19 8.47
N PHE A 115 -25.14 8.11 7.49
CA PHE A 115 -25.73 7.80 6.19
C PHE A 115 -24.98 6.65 5.50
N TYR A 116 -23.66 6.75 5.55
CA TYR A 116 -22.73 5.84 4.90
C TYR A 116 -22.47 4.55 5.69
N ALA A 117 -23.03 4.38 6.88
CA ALA A 117 -22.93 3.15 7.64
C ALA A 117 -24.12 2.19 7.39
N SER A 118 -25.20 2.67 6.76
CA SER A 118 -26.46 1.93 6.71
C SER A 118 -26.55 0.99 5.49
N GLU A 119 -27.12 -0.20 5.73
CA GLU A 119 -27.32 -1.30 4.77
C GLU A 119 -28.05 -0.86 3.48
N GLU A 120 -28.81 0.23 3.53
CA GLU A 120 -29.53 0.78 2.37
C GLU A 120 -28.60 1.19 1.21
N ARG A 121 -27.29 1.39 1.47
CA ARG A 121 -26.31 1.72 0.42
C ARG A 121 -25.97 0.54 -0.49
N SER A 122 -25.98 -0.71 -0.03
CA SER A 122 -25.63 -1.85 -0.89
C SER A 122 -26.57 -1.97 -2.10
N ASN A 123 -27.79 -1.44 -1.96
CA ASN A 123 -28.80 -1.42 -3.02
C ASN A 123 -28.61 -0.26 -4.02
N VAL A 124 -27.94 0.84 -3.64
CA VAL A 124 -27.77 2.05 -4.48
C VAL A 124 -26.37 2.13 -5.10
N VAL A 125 -25.33 1.72 -4.39
CA VAL A 125 -23.91 1.84 -4.82
C VAL A 125 -23.31 0.48 -5.22
N GLY A 126 -23.97 -0.62 -4.88
CA GLY A 126 -23.48 -1.99 -5.13
C GLY A 126 -22.54 -2.51 -4.03
N SER A 127 -22.21 -3.79 -4.10
CA SER A 127 -21.29 -4.46 -3.17
C SER A 127 -19.85 -3.96 -3.32
N GLU A 128 -19.07 -3.96 -2.24
CA GLU A 128 -17.66 -3.55 -2.27
C GLU A 128 -16.85 -4.36 -3.28
N LEU A 129 -16.28 -3.65 -4.27
CA LEU A 129 -15.46 -4.24 -5.35
C LEU A 129 -14.19 -4.92 -4.82
N PHE A 130 -13.66 -4.43 -3.69
CA PHE A 130 -12.38 -4.85 -3.12
C PHE A 130 -12.53 -5.60 -1.79
N SER A 131 -13.67 -6.24 -1.56
CA SER A 131 -13.91 -7.05 -0.34
C SER A 131 -12.86 -8.15 -0.11
N ARG A 132 -12.17 -8.61 -1.16
CA ARG A 132 -11.08 -9.59 -1.09
C ARG A 132 -9.69 -8.95 -0.99
N LEU A 133 -9.57 -7.63 -1.15
CA LEU A 133 -8.29 -6.93 -1.09
C LEU A 133 -7.89 -6.77 0.38
N ILE A 134 -6.81 -7.44 0.76
CA ILE A 134 -6.26 -7.34 2.10
C ILE A 134 -5.49 -6.02 2.21
N PRO A 135 -5.69 -5.22 3.28
CA PRO A 135 -4.99 -3.96 3.46
C PRO A 135 -3.46 -4.15 3.50
N MET A 136 -2.71 -3.21 2.95
CA MET A 136 -1.23 -3.26 2.95
C MET A 136 -0.64 -3.38 4.35
N ALA A 137 -1.23 -2.73 5.35
CA ALA A 137 -0.80 -2.84 6.75
C ALA A 137 -0.82 -4.29 7.26
N VAL A 138 -1.80 -5.09 6.82
CA VAL A 138 -1.87 -6.52 7.18
C VAL A 138 -0.78 -7.29 6.46
N HIS A 139 -0.52 -7.00 5.18
CA HIS A 139 0.58 -7.63 4.44
C HIS A 139 1.96 -7.31 5.04
N GLU A 140 2.20 -6.05 5.41
CA GLU A 140 3.44 -5.60 6.04
C GLU A 140 3.63 -6.28 7.40
N SER A 141 2.59 -6.29 8.25
CA SER A 141 2.65 -6.98 9.54
C SER A 141 2.85 -8.49 9.40
N SER A 142 2.24 -9.13 8.40
CA SER A 142 2.44 -10.56 8.10
C SER A 142 3.85 -10.85 7.60
N SER A 143 4.42 -9.94 6.80
CA SER A 143 5.80 -10.05 6.33
C SER A 143 6.79 -9.92 7.49
N MET A 144 6.60 -8.92 8.38
CA MET A 144 7.41 -8.76 9.58
C MET A 144 7.32 -9.96 10.52
N TYR A 145 6.12 -10.50 10.75
CA TYR A 145 5.94 -11.69 11.56
C TYR A 145 6.69 -12.90 10.99
N SER A 146 6.64 -13.09 9.66
CA SER A 146 7.31 -14.20 9.00
C SER A 146 8.83 -14.11 9.12
N GLU A 147 9.40 -12.90 9.04
CA GLU A 147 10.83 -12.67 9.22
C GLU A 147 11.27 -12.91 10.67
N GLU A 148 10.55 -12.40 11.66
CA GLU A 148 10.88 -12.65 13.08
C GLU A 148 10.77 -14.13 13.44
N LYS A 149 9.80 -14.85 12.86
CA LYS A 149 9.72 -16.31 13.01
C LYS A 149 10.93 -17.02 12.40
N ALA A 150 11.34 -16.65 11.19
CA ALA A 150 12.52 -17.24 10.53
C ALA A 150 13.80 -16.93 11.31
N LYS A 151 13.94 -15.71 11.83
CA LYS A 151 15.06 -15.30 12.68
C LYS A 151 15.12 -16.09 13.98
N MET A 152 13.98 -16.32 14.63
CA MET A 152 13.92 -17.17 15.83
C MET A 152 14.34 -18.62 15.52
N LEU A 153 13.88 -19.16 14.38
CA LEU A 153 14.26 -20.51 13.96
C LEU A 153 15.76 -20.62 13.71
N ARG A 154 16.35 -19.70 12.93
CA ARG A 154 17.80 -19.66 12.66
C ARG A 154 18.61 -19.57 13.95
N ALA A 155 18.19 -18.70 14.88
CA ALA A 155 18.89 -18.54 16.16
C ALA A 155 18.84 -19.80 17.03
N GLU A 156 17.77 -20.60 16.92
CA GLU A 156 17.68 -21.87 17.64
C GLU A 156 18.48 -22.98 16.95
N GLU A 157 18.45 -23.04 15.62
CA GLU A 157 19.31 -23.94 14.82
C GLU A 157 20.79 -23.67 15.10
N ASP A 158 21.22 -22.40 15.16
CA ASP A 158 22.59 -22.03 15.47
C ASP A 158 23.02 -22.48 16.88
N LYS A 159 22.13 -22.39 17.88
CA LYS A 159 22.42 -22.88 19.24
C LYS A 159 22.53 -24.40 19.27
N VAL A 160 21.67 -25.11 18.55
CA VAL A 160 21.72 -26.57 18.45
C VAL A 160 23.02 -26.99 17.79
N ASN A 161 23.37 -26.39 16.65
CA ASN A 161 24.62 -26.65 15.95
C ASN A 161 25.85 -26.36 16.81
N LEU A 162 25.83 -25.26 17.59
CA LEU A 162 26.91 -24.93 18.52
C LEU A 162 27.03 -25.96 19.65
N ALA A 163 25.90 -26.32 20.28
CA ALA A 163 25.89 -27.30 21.37
C ALA A 163 26.32 -28.70 20.90
N ASP A 164 25.88 -29.12 19.71
CA ASP A 164 26.31 -30.38 19.10
C ASP A 164 27.81 -30.34 18.76
N GLY A 165 28.32 -29.20 18.26
CA GLY A 165 29.75 -28.98 18.04
C GLY A 165 30.57 -29.06 19.33
N GLU A 166 30.16 -28.35 20.38
CA GLU A 166 30.82 -28.39 21.69
C GLU A 166 30.77 -29.79 22.32
N LEU A 167 29.64 -30.49 22.19
CA LEU A 167 29.51 -31.87 22.65
C LEU A 167 30.46 -32.81 21.89
N HIS A 168 30.53 -32.67 20.56
CA HIS A 168 31.45 -33.44 19.73
C HIS A 168 32.91 -33.19 20.15
N ASP A 169 33.29 -31.93 20.32
CA ASP A 169 34.64 -31.53 20.73
C ASP A 169 34.98 -32.04 22.13
N ALA A 170 34.04 -31.94 23.09
CA ALA A 170 34.22 -32.46 24.44
C ALA A 170 34.40 -33.99 24.46
N LEU A 171 33.59 -34.73 23.69
CA LEU A 171 33.69 -36.17 23.56
C LEU A 171 35.00 -36.60 22.88
N SER A 172 35.44 -35.84 21.87
CA SER A 172 36.71 -36.03 21.17
C SER A 172 37.90 -35.78 22.10
N PHE A 173 37.88 -34.69 22.87
CA PHE A 173 38.91 -34.35 23.85
C PHE A 173 39.08 -35.44 24.91
N MET A 174 37.97 -35.94 25.46
CA MET A 174 38.00 -37.03 26.44
C MET A 174 38.33 -38.40 25.80
N LYS A 175 38.43 -38.48 24.47
CA LYS A 175 38.66 -39.71 23.69
C LYS A 175 37.71 -40.85 24.08
N ILE A 176 36.52 -40.55 24.58
CA ILE A 176 35.59 -41.55 25.15
C ILE A 176 35.14 -42.56 24.09
N PRO A 177 34.74 -42.14 22.87
CA PRO A 177 34.33 -43.10 21.84
C PRO A 177 35.46 -44.07 21.49
N GLY A 178 36.70 -43.57 21.40
CA GLY A 178 37.88 -44.37 21.10
C GLY A 178 38.35 -45.25 22.25
N SER A 179 38.22 -44.79 23.50
CA SER A 179 38.69 -45.52 24.69
C SER A 179 37.71 -46.61 25.14
N LEU A 180 36.39 -46.39 25.06
CA LEU A 180 35.39 -47.45 25.30
C LEU A 180 35.57 -48.58 24.28
N ARG A 181 35.78 -48.26 23.00
CA ARG A 181 36.02 -49.24 21.94
C ARG A 181 37.31 -50.03 22.14
N ARG A 182 38.37 -49.43 22.72
CA ARG A 182 39.61 -50.15 23.09
C ARG A 182 39.37 -51.16 24.21
N PHE A 183 38.48 -50.84 25.16
CA PHE A 183 38.12 -51.73 26.25
C PHE A 183 37.21 -52.88 25.78
N GLU A 184 36.23 -52.59 24.92
CA GLU A 184 35.37 -53.61 24.28
C GLU A 184 36.18 -54.58 23.39
N ARG A 185 37.21 -54.07 22.70
CA ARG A 185 38.09 -54.85 21.82
C ARG A 185 39.29 -55.49 22.52
N SER A 186 39.39 -55.40 23.85
CA SER A 186 40.39 -56.14 24.62
C SER A 186 39.73 -57.38 25.25
N PRO A 187 39.56 -58.50 24.49
CA PRO A 187 39.37 -59.77 25.15
C PRO A 187 40.65 -60.04 25.94
N SER A 188 40.51 -60.62 27.12
CA SER A 188 41.55 -60.82 28.14
C SER A 188 42.74 -61.71 27.72
N ASN A 189 42.96 -61.94 26.42
CA ASN A 189 44.03 -62.78 25.91
C ASN A 189 44.40 -62.42 24.45
N ALA A 190 45.07 -61.28 24.23
CA ALA A 190 45.61 -60.93 22.92
C ALA A 190 46.96 -60.22 23.06
N GLY A 191 48.04 -60.91 22.66
CA GLY A 191 49.40 -60.39 22.69
C GLY A 191 49.64 -59.22 21.72
N LEU A 192 50.76 -58.53 21.90
CA LEU A 192 51.17 -57.30 21.20
C LEU A 192 50.99 -57.31 19.66
N GLY A 193 51.02 -58.49 19.03
CA GLY A 193 50.79 -58.66 17.59
C GLY A 193 49.33 -58.43 17.14
N SER A 194 48.34 -58.70 18.00
CA SER A 194 46.91 -58.47 17.70
C SER A 194 46.52 -56.99 17.81
N ILE A 195 47.25 -56.21 18.61
CA ILE A 195 47.04 -54.76 18.73
C ILE A 195 47.52 -54.07 17.45
N LEU A 196 48.68 -54.48 16.91
CA LEU A 196 49.22 -53.93 15.67
C LEU A 196 48.39 -54.31 14.44
N SER A 197 47.85 -55.54 14.37
CA SER A 197 46.93 -55.94 13.30
C SER A 197 45.60 -55.18 13.35
N ASN A 198 45.12 -54.79 14.54
CA ASN A 198 43.90 -54.01 14.70
C ASN A 198 44.03 -52.51 14.37
N PHE A 199 45.26 -51.98 14.22
CA PHE A 199 45.51 -50.65 13.65
C PHE A 199 45.65 -50.67 12.12
N ALA A 200 45.91 -51.84 11.53
CA ALA A 200 45.93 -52.02 10.08
C ALA A 200 44.50 -52.05 9.48
N ASP A 201 43.51 -52.44 10.30
CA ASP A 201 42.11 -52.56 9.92
C ASP A 201 41.32 -51.26 10.20
N PRO A 202 40.68 -50.61 9.19
CA PRO A 202 39.92 -49.38 9.40
C PRO A 202 38.75 -49.59 10.39
N SER A 203 38.42 -48.56 11.18
CA SER A 203 37.39 -48.65 12.24
C SER A 203 36.00 -48.96 11.65
N LYS A 204 35.09 -49.54 12.45
CA LYS A 204 33.71 -49.85 11.99
C LYS A 204 32.95 -48.59 11.55
N GLU A 205 33.16 -47.45 12.23
CA GLU A 205 32.57 -46.15 11.85
C GLU A 205 33.13 -45.66 10.52
N VAL A 206 34.45 -45.78 10.30
CA VAL A 206 35.06 -45.42 9.01
C VAL A 206 34.57 -46.35 7.91
N ARG A 207 34.39 -47.65 8.18
CA ARG A 207 33.78 -48.59 7.23
C ARG A 207 32.33 -48.22 6.94
N GLU A 208 31.51 -47.93 7.95
CA GLU A 208 30.12 -47.50 7.78
C GLU A 208 30.01 -46.19 6.99
N ALA A 209 30.88 -45.21 7.28
CA ALA A 209 30.96 -43.96 6.54
C ALA A 209 31.44 -44.17 5.08
N VAL A 210 32.41 -45.05 4.86
CA VAL A 210 32.87 -45.41 3.50
C VAL A 210 31.78 -46.17 2.75
N TYR A 211 31.04 -47.06 3.41
CA TYR A 211 29.87 -47.74 2.82
C TYR A 211 28.75 -46.76 2.51
N SER A 212 28.46 -45.78 3.39
CA SER A 212 27.46 -44.76 3.12
C SER A 212 27.88 -43.89 1.94
N VAL A 213 29.13 -43.42 1.91
CA VAL A 213 29.67 -42.66 0.77
C VAL A 213 29.64 -43.49 -0.52
N GLN A 214 30.07 -44.75 -0.48
CA GLN A 214 30.03 -45.65 -1.63
C GLN A 214 28.60 -45.92 -2.11
N SER A 215 27.63 -46.02 -1.20
CA SER A 215 26.22 -46.17 -1.54
C SER A 215 25.68 -44.93 -2.25
N VAL A 216 26.07 -43.74 -1.77
CA VAL A 216 25.68 -42.45 -2.35
C VAL A 216 26.34 -42.23 -3.71
N GLU A 217 27.64 -42.53 -3.84
CA GLU A 217 28.37 -42.45 -5.12
C GLU A 217 27.80 -43.41 -6.18
N ARG A 218 27.28 -44.58 -5.78
CA ARG A 218 26.59 -45.50 -6.71
C ARG A 218 25.22 -44.99 -7.15
N THR A 219 24.50 -44.27 -6.29
CA THR A 219 23.18 -43.71 -6.62
C THR A 219 23.24 -42.41 -7.41
N GLY A 220 24.32 -41.64 -7.26
CA GLY A 220 24.56 -40.40 -7.98
C GLY A 220 26.04 -40.04 -7.91
N PRO A 221 26.83 -40.31 -8.96
CA PRO A 221 28.22 -39.91 -9.00
C PRO A 221 28.32 -38.39 -8.84
N LEU A 222 29.23 -37.93 -7.98
CA LEU A 222 29.50 -36.50 -7.80
C LEU A 222 29.78 -35.79 -9.14
N ALA A 223 30.38 -36.51 -10.10
CA ALA A 223 30.62 -36.04 -11.46
C ALA A 223 29.32 -35.76 -12.25
N GLU A 224 28.28 -36.56 -12.08
CA GLU A 224 26.98 -36.36 -12.75
C GLU A 224 26.22 -35.19 -12.14
N MET A 225 26.20 -35.09 -10.80
CA MET A 225 25.59 -33.95 -10.11
C MET A 225 26.31 -32.64 -10.47
N ARG A 226 27.65 -32.66 -10.60
CA ARG A 226 28.43 -31.53 -11.12
C ARG A 226 28.07 -31.20 -12.57
N ALA A 227 27.98 -32.20 -13.44
CA ALA A 227 27.61 -31.98 -14.84
C ALA A 227 26.21 -31.35 -14.94
N GLN A 228 25.29 -31.74 -14.06
CA GLN A 228 23.96 -31.15 -13.97
C GLN A 228 24.01 -29.69 -13.50
N VAL A 229 24.77 -29.36 -12.44
CA VAL A 229 24.92 -27.98 -11.95
C VAL A 229 25.59 -27.10 -12.99
N GLU A 230 26.65 -27.56 -13.65
CA GLU A 230 27.33 -26.84 -14.72
C GLU A 230 26.41 -26.63 -15.93
N GLY A 231 25.61 -27.65 -16.28
CA GLY A 231 24.61 -27.55 -17.35
C GLY A 231 23.51 -26.55 -17.02
N GLN A 232 23.04 -26.51 -15.77
CA GLN A 232 22.09 -25.49 -15.31
C GLN A 232 22.72 -24.09 -15.34
N ARG A 233 23.97 -23.94 -14.90
CA ARG A 233 24.70 -22.66 -14.95
C ARG A 233 24.85 -22.15 -16.37
N SER A 234 25.29 -23.01 -17.29
CA SER A 234 25.42 -22.66 -18.71
C SER A 234 24.09 -22.17 -19.26
N ARG A 235 23.00 -22.89 -18.98
CA ARG A 235 21.66 -22.49 -19.44
C ARG A 235 21.24 -21.13 -18.90
N VAL A 236 21.45 -20.86 -17.61
CA VAL A 236 21.11 -19.55 -17.03
C VAL A 236 21.97 -18.44 -17.62
N ASN A 237 23.26 -18.69 -17.87
CA ASN A 237 24.13 -17.72 -18.54
C ASN A 237 23.70 -17.44 -19.98
N ASP A 238 23.29 -18.46 -20.72
CA ASP A 238 22.76 -18.30 -22.08
C ASP A 238 21.47 -17.47 -22.06
N GLU A 239 20.54 -17.74 -21.13
CA GLU A 239 19.31 -16.97 -20.95
C GLU A 239 19.60 -15.50 -20.56
N LEU A 240 20.55 -15.25 -19.65
CA LEU A 240 20.97 -13.89 -19.29
C LEU A 240 21.65 -13.14 -20.44
N ALA A 241 22.46 -13.82 -21.24
CA ALA A 241 23.08 -13.26 -22.43
C ALA A 241 22.03 -12.90 -23.50
N GLU A 242 21.01 -13.75 -23.67
CA GLU A 242 19.88 -13.48 -24.57
C GLU A 242 19.08 -12.26 -24.11
N LEU A 243 18.76 -12.16 -22.81
CA LEU A 243 18.07 -11.00 -22.24
C LEU A 243 18.87 -9.70 -22.42
N SER A 244 20.20 -9.75 -22.20
CA SER A 244 21.06 -8.60 -22.45
C SER A 244 21.01 -8.18 -23.92
N ARG A 245 21.08 -9.14 -24.85
CA ARG A 245 21.00 -8.87 -26.29
C ARG A 245 19.65 -8.23 -26.67
N MET A 246 18.54 -8.71 -26.13
CA MET A 246 17.21 -8.13 -26.38
C MET A 246 17.12 -6.68 -25.90
N LEU A 247 17.69 -6.36 -24.74
CA LEU A 247 17.73 -4.98 -24.21
C LEU A 247 18.60 -4.07 -25.08
N ASP A 248 19.72 -4.58 -25.61
CA ASP A 248 20.59 -3.83 -26.50
C ASP A 248 19.94 -3.60 -27.88
N GLU A 249 19.22 -4.59 -28.41
CA GLU A 249 18.46 -4.45 -29.66
C GLU A 249 17.35 -3.41 -29.53
N GLU A 250 16.61 -3.42 -28.43
CA GLU A 250 15.56 -2.45 -28.15
C GLU A 250 16.13 -1.03 -27.96
N GLN A 251 17.24 -0.89 -27.22
CA GLN A 251 17.91 0.40 -27.07
C GLN A 251 18.39 0.97 -28.40
N ASN A 252 19.03 0.15 -29.24
CA ASN A 252 19.47 0.58 -30.55
C ASN A 252 18.28 0.99 -31.45
N ALA A 253 17.14 0.30 -31.35
CA ALA A 253 15.92 0.68 -32.06
C ALA A 253 15.34 2.00 -31.55
N SER A 254 15.31 2.21 -30.23
CA SER A 254 14.86 3.46 -29.60
C SER A 254 15.73 4.65 -30.00
N GLU A 255 17.05 4.48 -30.00
CA GLU A 255 18.01 5.50 -30.44
C GLU A 255 17.87 5.84 -31.93
N ARG A 256 17.61 4.83 -32.77
CA ARG A 256 17.30 5.05 -34.21
C ARG A 256 16.06 5.91 -34.39
N VAL A 257 14.94 5.53 -33.76
CA VAL A 257 13.68 6.30 -33.86
C VAL A 257 13.86 7.72 -33.33
N LEU A 258 14.58 7.89 -32.21
CA LEU A 258 14.91 9.21 -31.67
C LEU A 258 15.73 10.06 -32.64
N SER A 259 16.70 9.47 -33.33
CA SER A 259 17.50 10.18 -34.34
C SER A 259 16.71 10.55 -35.60
N GLU A 260 15.77 9.69 -36.03
CA GLU A 260 14.91 9.92 -37.19
C GLU A 260 13.84 10.98 -36.93
N HIS A 261 13.26 10.99 -35.72
CA HIS A 261 12.14 11.85 -35.34
C HIS A 261 12.52 13.00 -34.39
N ALA A 262 13.82 13.33 -34.29
CA ALA A 262 14.34 14.37 -33.38
C ALA A 262 13.72 15.77 -33.60
N SER A 263 13.17 16.04 -34.78
CA SER A 263 12.58 17.33 -35.17
C SER A 263 11.06 17.41 -34.96
N ASP A 264 10.39 16.33 -34.56
CA ASP A 264 8.94 16.28 -34.38
C ASP A 264 8.53 16.67 -32.94
N PRO A 265 7.71 17.72 -32.73
CA PRO A 265 7.22 18.14 -31.42
C PRO A 265 6.45 17.04 -30.65
N LEU A 266 5.85 16.07 -31.34
CA LEU A 266 5.12 14.96 -30.71
C LEU A 266 6.04 13.97 -29.98
N PHE A 267 7.31 13.88 -30.40
CA PHE A 267 8.31 13.01 -29.78
C PHE A 267 9.11 13.68 -28.66
N ALA A 268 8.81 14.94 -28.33
CA ALA A 268 9.46 15.66 -27.22
C ALA A 268 9.24 15.03 -25.84
N SER A 269 8.17 14.23 -25.68
CA SER A 269 7.87 13.49 -24.45
C SER A 269 8.42 12.05 -24.45
N TYR A 270 8.98 11.58 -25.56
CA TYR A 270 9.49 10.22 -25.68
C TYR A 270 10.77 10.09 -24.83
N GLN A 271 10.75 9.14 -23.90
CA GLN A 271 11.90 8.85 -23.04
C GLN A 271 12.78 7.78 -23.69
N PRO A 272 14.12 7.93 -23.69
CA PRO A 272 15.02 6.89 -24.15
C PRO A 272 14.80 5.60 -23.39
N SER A 273 14.73 4.49 -24.12
CA SER A 273 14.49 3.18 -23.53
C SER A 273 15.62 2.71 -22.60
N SER A 274 16.83 3.28 -22.74
CA SER A 274 17.95 3.08 -21.82
C SER A 274 17.58 3.37 -20.36
N ARG A 275 16.67 4.33 -20.11
CA ARG A 275 16.20 4.65 -18.76
C ARG A 275 15.25 3.57 -18.22
N ALA A 276 14.35 3.06 -19.07
CA ALA A 276 13.43 1.99 -18.70
C ALA A 276 14.16 0.63 -18.53
N ALA A 277 15.21 0.40 -19.31
CA ALA A 277 16.03 -0.81 -19.27
C ALA A 277 17.04 -0.85 -18.11
N SER A 278 17.34 0.28 -17.46
CA SER A 278 18.38 0.39 -16.43
C SER A 278 18.20 -0.61 -15.29
N PHE A 279 16.99 -0.70 -14.71
CA PHE A 279 16.66 -1.65 -13.65
C PHE A 279 16.92 -3.12 -14.06
N TYR A 280 16.54 -3.50 -15.28
CA TYR A 280 16.74 -4.87 -15.76
C TYR A 280 18.22 -5.18 -16.00
N ARG A 281 19.01 -4.21 -16.49
CA ARG A 281 20.46 -4.37 -16.63
C ARG A 281 21.15 -4.56 -15.28
N ASP A 282 20.76 -3.78 -14.28
CA ASP A 282 21.30 -3.92 -12.92
C ASP A 282 20.99 -5.32 -12.35
N GLN A 283 19.77 -5.83 -12.56
CA GLN A 283 19.40 -7.20 -12.15
C GLN A 283 20.18 -8.27 -12.91
N ILE A 284 20.45 -8.10 -14.21
CA ILE A 284 21.27 -9.04 -14.98
C ILE A 284 22.69 -9.11 -14.42
N VAL A 285 23.31 -7.95 -14.15
CA VAL A 285 24.67 -7.88 -13.58
C VAL A 285 24.72 -8.49 -12.17
N ASP A 286 23.73 -8.21 -11.32
CA ASP A 286 23.64 -8.79 -9.98
C ASP A 286 23.48 -10.32 -10.02
N ASN A 287 22.66 -10.84 -10.92
CA ASN A 287 22.49 -12.28 -11.12
C ASN A 287 23.77 -12.94 -11.67
N GLN A 288 24.45 -12.31 -12.63
CA GLN A 288 25.75 -12.79 -13.13
C GLN A 288 26.78 -12.88 -12.00
N LYS A 289 26.88 -11.84 -11.17
CA LYS A 289 27.79 -11.83 -10.02
C LYS A 289 27.47 -12.95 -9.03
N LYS A 290 26.20 -13.17 -8.71
CA LYS A 290 25.77 -14.27 -7.82
C LYS A 290 26.13 -15.65 -8.39
N LEU A 291 26.02 -15.83 -9.70
CA LEU A 291 26.42 -17.08 -10.36
C LEU A 291 27.94 -17.29 -10.35
N ASP A 292 28.72 -16.22 -10.53
CA ASP A 292 30.18 -16.28 -10.45
C ASP A 292 30.65 -16.56 -9.02
N ASP A 293 30.04 -15.91 -8.02
CA ASP A 293 30.32 -16.16 -6.60
C ASP A 293 29.98 -17.62 -6.23
N ALA A 294 28.84 -18.14 -6.70
CA ALA A 294 28.46 -19.54 -6.50
C ALA A 294 29.43 -20.51 -7.18
N ALA A 295 29.86 -20.23 -8.41
CA ALA A 295 30.85 -21.05 -9.12
C ALA A 295 32.21 -21.06 -8.40
N GLY A 296 32.60 -19.93 -7.81
CA GLY A 296 33.78 -19.83 -6.95
C GLY A 296 33.69 -20.77 -5.74
N LEU A 297 32.56 -20.75 -5.03
CA LEU A 297 32.31 -21.64 -3.89
C LEU A 297 32.32 -23.13 -4.30
N ASP A 298 31.64 -23.48 -5.39
CA ASP A 298 31.62 -24.84 -5.92
C ASP A 298 33.04 -25.34 -6.24
N SER A 299 33.87 -24.47 -6.85
CA SER A 299 35.26 -24.80 -7.14
C SER A 299 36.10 -25.03 -5.88
N SER A 300 35.86 -24.25 -4.82
CA SER A 300 36.54 -24.40 -3.53
C SER A 300 36.14 -25.71 -2.86
N ILE A 301 34.84 -26.01 -2.78
CA ILE A 301 34.31 -27.25 -2.21
C ILE A 301 34.88 -28.47 -2.96
N LEU A 302 35.00 -28.39 -4.28
CA LEU A 302 35.60 -29.45 -5.08
C LEU A 302 37.09 -29.63 -4.82
N ASN A 303 37.84 -28.54 -4.65
CA ASN A 303 39.25 -28.61 -4.30
C ASN A 303 39.45 -29.27 -2.92
N ASP A 304 38.61 -28.90 -1.95
CA ASP A 304 38.62 -29.52 -0.61
C ASP A 304 38.25 -31.00 -0.68
N TYR A 305 37.25 -31.37 -1.50
CA TYR A 305 36.90 -32.77 -1.74
C TYR A 305 38.06 -33.56 -2.37
N GLN A 306 38.72 -33.00 -3.38
CA GLN A 306 39.84 -33.66 -4.07
C GLN A 306 41.05 -33.87 -3.16
N THR A 307 41.36 -32.87 -2.33
CA THR A 307 42.54 -32.91 -1.45
C THR A 307 42.31 -33.79 -0.21
N VAL A 308 41.12 -33.71 0.41
CA VAL A 308 40.84 -34.37 1.69
C VAL A 308 40.19 -35.74 1.53
N VAL A 309 39.30 -35.89 0.56
CA VAL A 309 38.38 -37.05 0.50
C VAL A 309 38.76 -38.00 -0.64
N ALA A 310 38.99 -37.49 -1.84
CA ALA A 310 39.29 -38.31 -3.02
C ALA A 310 40.63 -39.06 -2.95
N ALA A 311 41.62 -38.53 -2.22
CA ALA A 311 42.90 -39.22 -2.02
C ALA A 311 42.78 -40.44 -1.09
N TRP A 312 41.85 -40.40 -0.13
CA TRP A 312 41.68 -41.44 0.89
C TRP A 312 40.54 -42.40 0.57
N LEU A 313 39.59 -42.02 -0.29
CA LEU A 313 38.48 -42.89 -0.69
C LEU A 313 38.93 -44.21 -1.32
N PRO A 314 39.86 -44.24 -2.30
CA PRO A 314 40.29 -45.47 -2.95
C PRO A 314 41.04 -46.41 -2.01
N THR A 315 41.83 -45.86 -1.08
CA THR A 315 42.57 -46.63 -0.07
C THR A 315 41.62 -47.18 1.01
N LEU A 316 40.61 -46.42 1.41
CA LEU A 316 39.59 -46.87 2.35
C LEU A 316 38.59 -47.86 1.73
N GLN A 317 38.29 -47.75 0.43
CA GLN A 317 37.43 -48.69 -0.31
C GLN A 317 38.16 -49.99 -0.67
N ARG A 318 39.49 -49.97 -0.87
CA ARG A 318 40.30 -51.15 -1.21
C ARG A 318 40.94 -51.85 -0.01
N GLY A 319 40.83 -51.31 1.21
CA GLY A 319 41.38 -51.89 2.45
C GLY A 319 40.72 -53.20 2.91
N ASN A 320 40.22 -54.00 1.97
CA ASN A 320 39.68 -55.34 2.16
C ASN A 320 40.62 -56.43 1.57
N GLU A 321 41.81 -56.06 1.10
CA GLU A 321 42.91 -56.97 0.73
C GLU A 321 44.13 -56.77 1.64
#